data_AF-A0A1I2NYF0-F1
#
_entry.id   AF-A0A1I2NYF0-F1
#
_cell.length_a   1.000
_cell.length_b   1.000
_cell.length_c   1.000
_cell.angle_alpha   90.00
_cell.angle_beta   90.00
_cell.angle_gamma   90.00
#
_symmetry.space_group_name_H-M   'P 1'
#
loop_
_entity.id
_entity.type
_entity.pdbx_description
1 polymer ?
#
loop_
_entity_poly.entity_id
_entity_poly.type
_entity_poly.pdbx_seq_one_letter_code
_entity_poly.pdbx_strand_id
1 'polypeptide(L)'
;MACPINKFKWTGFRGVLMESETRSFAVCVEDFENLKSIKKLHLNIWQLPKDLIVDIGIQVVINKIFFKGRSYFKFILYTPFLVNLNSIEQLYDCFREKNVTQLIFNDEVQQFKPMNRTSQNDTATLVSFYGREPLLLLKAEIDRLNEQKIEILLNIDDLKHEEIEDPCNLYLRFRYKSSLKSKNICISQDGGFSDNIFYDIRFNEMRLLPINELTNIQRNCLGVDDLYIFIIQEFDRKITTYEKDLEYIRFLEKEHFGSYLKELKSINNDFIIYYWKIKGGFSEDPERRTTTIQIPKAINMVAGFEKQKVSFKQFQAGVLINVFSAGIIYSNKIFRTYFDKLFEGNKYILRLITSISNLLDIIFFLLFVISFLYGVAKLVRFTISLYKKPNFKFSFRRW
;
A
#
# COMPACT_ATOMS: atom_id res chain seq x y z
N MET A 1 15.02 25.74 -17.00
CA MET A 1 13.61 26.03 -16.66
C MET A 1 13.28 25.30 -15.37
N ALA A 2 13.11 26.06 -14.29
CA ALA A 2 12.92 25.53 -12.93
C ALA A 2 11.45 25.24 -12.66
N CYS A 3 11.17 24.04 -12.15
CA CYS A 3 9.84 23.54 -11.81
C CYS A 3 9.37 24.11 -10.45
N PRO A 4 8.10 24.52 -10.28
CA PRO A 4 7.62 25.19 -9.07
C PRO A 4 7.34 24.17 -7.95
N ILE A 5 8.38 23.72 -7.25
CA ILE A 5 8.29 22.73 -6.15
C ILE A 5 7.92 23.37 -4.79
N ASN A 6 7.85 24.69 -4.67
CA ASN A 6 7.80 25.37 -3.35
C ASN A 6 6.42 25.55 -2.68
N LYS A 7 5.39 24.74 -3.00
CA LYS A 7 4.05 24.91 -2.38
C LYS A 7 3.50 23.73 -1.57
N PHE A 8 4.24 22.64 -1.42
CA PHE A 8 3.95 21.67 -0.36
C PHE A 8 4.92 21.89 0.80
N LYS A 9 4.45 22.60 1.84
CA LYS A 9 5.13 22.62 3.14
C LYS A 9 4.96 21.23 3.76
N TRP A 10 5.95 20.36 3.52
CA TRP A 10 6.18 19.08 4.22
C TRP A 10 6.55 19.32 5.70
N THR A 11 5.73 20.06 6.44
CA THR A 11 6.00 20.42 7.84
C THR A 11 5.63 19.33 8.83
N GLY A 12 5.14 18.18 8.38
CA GLY A 12 4.57 17.13 9.24
C GLY A 12 5.53 16.02 9.70
N PHE A 13 6.68 15.81 9.04
CA PHE A 13 7.52 14.63 9.34
C PHE A 13 8.68 14.87 10.32
N ARG A 14 9.04 16.14 10.58
CA ARG A 14 10.06 16.51 11.59
C ARG A 14 9.41 16.81 12.94
N GLY A 15 8.80 15.79 13.54
CA GLY A 15 8.51 15.84 14.98
C GLY A 15 9.79 15.54 15.75
N VAL A 16 9.98 16.16 16.91
CA VAL A 16 10.90 15.63 17.92
C VAL A 16 10.42 14.21 18.23
N LEU A 17 11.24 13.21 17.96
CA LEU A 17 10.90 11.82 18.29
C LEU A 17 10.81 11.71 19.80
N MET A 18 9.71 11.15 20.30
CA MET A 18 9.69 10.66 21.66
C MET A 18 10.66 9.48 21.77
N GLU A 19 11.25 9.25 22.95
CA GLU A 19 12.32 8.26 23.15
C GLU A 19 11.95 6.84 22.66
N SER A 20 10.66 6.49 22.67
CA SER A 20 10.13 5.19 22.27
C SER A 20 9.53 5.13 20.85
N GLU A 21 9.44 6.25 20.14
CA GLU A 21 8.70 6.31 18.86
C GLU A 21 9.54 5.78 17.69
N THR A 22 8.98 4.81 16.96
CA THR A 22 9.54 4.29 15.71
C THR A 22 8.82 4.86 14.49
N ARG A 23 9.58 5.36 13.51
CA ARG A 23 9.09 5.84 12.20
C ARG A 23 9.82 5.21 10.99
N SER A 24 10.77 4.33 11.26
CA SER A 24 11.44 3.50 10.25
C SER A 24 11.22 2.04 10.57
N PHE A 25 11.15 1.22 9.54
CA PHE A 25 11.37 -0.20 9.70
C PHE A 25 12.85 -0.47 9.99
N ALA A 26 13.12 -1.49 10.78
CA ALA A 26 14.45 -2.09 10.90
C ALA A 26 14.28 -3.54 11.34
N VAL A 27 15.10 -4.44 10.82
CA VAL A 27 15.17 -5.83 11.31
C VAL A 27 16.53 -6.01 11.96
N CYS A 28 16.52 -6.46 13.21
CA CYS A 28 17.71 -6.82 13.96
C CYS A 28 17.71 -8.32 14.25
N VAL A 29 18.89 -8.87 14.53
CA VAL A 29 19.05 -10.25 14.97
C VAL A 29 19.87 -10.27 16.27
N GLU A 30 19.43 -11.04 17.25
CA GLU A 30 20.18 -11.22 18.50
C GLU A 30 21.21 -12.37 18.33
N ASP A 31 22.42 -12.17 18.85
CA ASP A 31 23.48 -13.19 18.92
C ASP A 31 23.91 -13.82 17.58
N PHE A 32 23.97 -13.00 16.52
CA PHE A 32 24.27 -13.45 15.16
C PHE A 32 25.39 -12.65 14.49
N GLU A 33 26.60 -12.76 15.05
CA GLU A 33 27.79 -11.99 14.59
C GLU A 33 28.10 -12.09 13.09
N ASN A 34 27.59 -13.13 12.40
CA ASN A 34 27.88 -13.38 10.99
C ASN A 34 26.66 -13.27 10.04
N LEU A 35 25.42 -13.08 10.54
CA LEU A 35 24.30 -12.76 9.65
C LEU A 35 24.25 -11.25 9.51
N LYS A 36 24.58 -10.76 8.32
CA LYS A 36 24.71 -9.32 8.07
C LYS A 36 23.58 -8.76 7.22
N SER A 37 22.98 -9.57 6.35
CA SER A 37 21.94 -9.10 5.44
C SER A 37 20.76 -10.06 5.32
N ILE A 38 19.62 -9.48 4.99
CA ILE A 38 18.41 -10.12 4.50
C ILE A 38 18.50 -10.10 2.97
N LYS A 39 18.47 -11.29 2.35
CA LYS A 39 18.51 -11.43 0.89
C LYS A 39 17.27 -10.80 0.25
N LYS A 40 16.09 -11.08 0.79
CA LYS A 40 14.83 -10.47 0.33
C LYS A 40 13.93 -10.11 1.51
N LEU A 41 13.44 -8.88 1.54
CA LEU A 41 12.38 -8.47 2.45
C LEU A 41 11.13 -8.09 1.66
N HIS A 42 9.99 -8.69 1.98
CA HIS A 42 8.70 -8.34 1.40
C HIS A 42 7.89 -7.56 2.43
N LEU A 43 7.41 -6.38 2.04
CA LEU A 43 6.49 -5.55 2.81
C LEU A 43 5.22 -5.37 2.01
N ASN A 44 4.16 -6.06 2.41
CA ASN A 44 2.85 -6.03 1.76
C ASN A 44 1.89 -5.24 2.65
N ILE A 45 1.42 -4.12 2.12
CA ILE A 45 0.53 -3.21 2.83
C ILE A 45 -0.83 -3.29 2.17
N TRP A 46 -1.75 -4.00 2.83
CA TRP A 46 -3.14 -4.09 2.40
C TRP A 46 -3.94 -2.97 3.05
N GLN A 47 -4.40 -2.03 2.24
CA GLN A 47 -5.31 -0.98 2.66
C GLN A 47 -6.75 -1.48 2.57
N LEU A 48 -7.32 -1.85 3.71
CA LEU A 48 -8.74 -2.17 3.83
C LEU A 48 -9.52 -0.91 4.26
N PRO A 49 -10.86 -0.89 4.13
CA PRO A 49 -11.67 0.28 4.46
C PRO A 49 -11.51 0.82 5.89
N LYS A 50 -11.26 -0.07 6.86
CA LYS A 50 -11.19 0.28 8.29
C LYS A 50 -9.79 0.14 8.88
N ASP A 51 -9.02 -0.81 8.36
CA ASP A 51 -7.75 -1.24 8.93
C ASP A 51 -6.69 -1.35 7.83
N LEU A 52 -5.45 -1.44 8.27
CA LEU A 52 -4.32 -1.77 7.43
C LEU A 52 -3.82 -3.16 7.84
N ILE A 53 -3.55 -4.05 6.89
CA ILE A 53 -2.87 -5.32 7.17
C ILE A 53 -1.45 -5.21 6.64
N VAL A 54 -0.48 -5.32 7.54
CA VAL A 54 0.95 -5.36 7.19
C VAL A 54 1.37 -6.81 7.20
N ASP A 55 1.91 -7.27 6.07
CA ASP A 55 2.35 -8.63 5.87
C ASP A 55 3.82 -8.64 5.42
N ILE A 56 4.66 -9.26 6.25
CA ILE A 56 6.11 -9.16 6.20
C ILE A 56 6.71 -10.54 5.97
N GLY A 57 7.49 -10.67 4.89
CA GLY A 57 8.22 -11.88 4.55
C GLY A 57 9.72 -11.65 4.54
N ILE A 58 10.46 -12.42 5.32
CA ILE A 58 11.92 -12.28 5.47
C ILE A 58 12.59 -13.52 4.88
N GLN A 59 13.47 -13.33 3.90
CA GLN A 59 14.35 -14.37 3.36
C GLN A 59 15.80 -14.07 3.74
N VAL A 60 16.44 -15.00 4.42
CA VAL A 60 17.87 -14.93 4.78
C VAL A 60 18.60 -16.15 4.22
N VAL A 61 19.86 -15.96 3.83
CA VAL A 61 20.74 -17.06 3.45
C VAL A 61 21.63 -17.36 4.64
N ILE A 62 21.56 -18.59 5.14
CA ILE A 62 22.26 -19.00 6.35
C ILE A 62 23.11 -20.22 6.04
N ASN A 63 24.37 -20.18 6.45
CA ASN A 63 25.24 -21.35 6.37
C ASN A 63 24.86 -22.38 7.43
N LYS A 64 25.03 -23.66 7.12
CA LYS A 64 24.64 -24.76 8.02
C LYS A 64 25.32 -24.68 9.40
N ILE A 65 26.51 -24.12 9.48
CA ILE A 65 27.25 -23.92 10.74
C ILE A 65 26.48 -23.10 11.78
N PHE A 66 25.57 -22.22 11.35
CA PHE A 66 24.79 -21.37 12.25
C PHE A 66 23.73 -22.12 13.05
N PHE A 67 23.34 -23.32 12.64
CA PHE A 67 22.45 -24.16 13.42
C PHE A 67 23.17 -24.87 14.58
N LYS A 68 24.51 -24.95 14.53
CA LYS A 68 25.27 -25.79 15.47
C LYS A 68 25.22 -25.20 16.88
N GLY A 69 24.70 -25.99 17.82
CA GLY A 69 24.65 -25.65 19.24
C GLY A 69 23.63 -24.56 19.59
N ARG A 70 22.61 -24.37 18.74
CA ARG A 70 21.55 -23.36 18.95
C ARG A 70 20.18 -24.00 18.91
N SER A 71 19.30 -23.46 19.76
CA SER A 71 17.92 -23.89 19.90
C SER A 71 16.92 -22.98 19.20
N TYR A 72 17.25 -21.70 19.08
CA TYR A 72 16.40 -20.72 18.44
C TYR A 72 17.19 -19.65 17.69
N PHE A 73 16.50 -18.95 16.80
CA PHE A 73 16.92 -17.66 16.25
C PHE A 73 15.95 -16.57 16.69
N LYS A 74 16.48 -15.42 17.11
CA LYS A 74 15.67 -14.29 17.52
C LYS A 74 15.85 -13.10 16.59
N PHE A 75 14.79 -12.76 15.87
CA PHE A 75 14.70 -11.55 15.08
C PHE A 75 13.86 -10.52 15.82
N ILE A 76 14.20 -9.25 15.64
CA ILE A 76 13.46 -8.12 16.20
C ILE A 76 13.09 -7.22 15.03
N LEU A 77 11.79 -7.05 14.81
CA LEU A 77 11.27 -6.10 13.84
C LEU A 77 10.81 -4.83 14.56
N TYR A 78 11.43 -3.71 14.20
CA TYR A 78 10.92 -2.37 14.46
C TYR A 78 10.02 -1.94 13.30
N THR A 79 8.87 -1.36 13.61
CA THR A 79 7.87 -0.96 12.62
C THR A 79 7.31 0.45 12.90
N PRO A 80 7.12 1.29 11.85
CA PRO A 80 6.41 2.56 11.96
C PRO A 80 4.89 2.40 12.12
N PHE A 81 4.35 1.24 11.80
CA PHE A 81 2.93 0.93 11.93
C PHE A 81 2.62 0.43 13.34
N LEU A 82 1.57 0.99 13.94
CA LEU A 82 1.06 0.59 15.25
C LEU A 82 0.52 -0.84 15.15
N VAL A 83 1.13 -1.76 15.87
CA VAL A 83 0.74 -3.17 15.86
C VAL A 83 -0.51 -3.33 16.73
N ASN A 84 -1.54 -4.03 16.27
CA ASN A 84 -2.62 -4.52 17.13
C ASN A 84 -2.24 -5.90 17.69
N LEU A 85 -2.10 -6.00 19.03
CA LEU A 85 -1.57 -7.17 19.75
C LEU A 85 -2.30 -8.46 19.38
N ASN A 86 -3.63 -8.37 19.34
CA ASN A 86 -4.50 -9.53 19.20
C ASN A 86 -4.68 -9.98 17.75
N SER A 87 -3.85 -9.47 16.84
CA SER A 87 -4.04 -9.65 15.39
C SER A 87 -2.78 -10.09 14.66
N ILE A 88 -1.73 -10.45 15.38
CA ILE A 88 -0.52 -11.00 14.77
C ILE A 88 -0.80 -12.47 14.40
N GLU A 89 -0.56 -12.81 13.15
CA GLU A 89 -0.77 -14.13 12.59
C GLU A 89 0.51 -14.60 11.90
N GLN A 90 1.02 -15.77 12.28
CA GLN A 90 2.05 -16.49 11.53
C GLN A 90 1.41 -17.15 10.30
N LEU A 91 2.14 -17.19 9.18
CA LEU A 91 1.60 -17.69 7.90
C LEU A 91 2.22 -19.03 7.46
N TYR A 92 2.96 -19.70 8.34
CA TYR A 92 3.62 -20.97 8.06
C TYR A 92 2.62 -22.04 7.60
N ASP A 93 1.51 -22.21 8.31
CA ASP A 93 0.50 -23.22 7.96
C ASP A 93 -0.16 -22.91 6.60
N CYS A 94 -0.40 -21.63 6.30
CA CYS A 94 -0.91 -21.21 4.99
C CYS A 94 0.04 -21.57 3.84
N PHE A 95 1.36 -21.51 4.08
CA PHE A 95 2.39 -21.85 3.08
C PHE A 95 2.66 -23.34 2.95
N ARG A 96 1.89 -24.20 3.62
CA ARG A 96 1.92 -25.64 3.34
C ARG A 96 0.87 -26.05 2.32
N GLU A 97 -0.01 -25.13 1.95
CA GLU A 97 -0.93 -25.31 0.83
C GLU A 97 -0.21 -24.98 -0.48
N LYS A 98 -0.19 -25.95 -1.42
CA LYS A 98 0.47 -25.81 -2.73
C LYS A 98 0.02 -24.54 -3.46
N ASN A 99 -1.29 -24.30 -3.53
CA ASN A 99 -1.87 -23.18 -4.27
C ASN A 99 -1.47 -21.82 -3.67
N VAL A 100 -1.47 -21.69 -2.34
CA VAL A 100 -1.08 -20.45 -1.65
C VAL A 100 0.41 -20.18 -1.83
N THR A 101 1.23 -21.23 -1.75
CA THR A 101 2.68 -21.14 -1.96
C THR A 101 3.01 -20.71 -3.38
N GLN A 102 2.35 -21.32 -4.38
CA GLN A 102 2.48 -20.91 -5.78
C GLN A 102 2.03 -19.47 -5.98
N LEU A 103 0.92 -19.05 -5.35
CA LEU A 103 0.42 -17.68 -5.44
C LEU A 103 1.41 -16.64 -4.93
N ILE A 104 2.08 -16.92 -3.80
CA ILE A 104 2.97 -15.97 -3.14
C ILE A 104 4.37 -15.96 -3.72
N PHE A 105 4.93 -17.12 -4.09
CA PHE A 105 6.27 -17.19 -4.67
C PHE A 105 6.27 -17.07 -6.20
N ASN A 106 5.11 -17.24 -6.84
CA ASN A 106 4.95 -17.28 -8.29
C ASN A 106 5.83 -18.35 -8.97
N ASP A 107 6.05 -19.47 -8.27
CA ASP A 107 6.85 -20.61 -8.72
C ASP A 107 6.07 -21.90 -8.53
N GLU A 108 6.25 -22.86 -9.42
CA GLU A 108 5.61 -24.17 -9.30
C GLU A 108 6.26 -25.01 -8.20
N VAL A 109 5.47 -25.38 -7.19
CA VAL A 109 5.93 -26.24 -6.10
C VAL A 109 6.00 -27.69 -6.54
N GLN A 110 7.18 -28.28 -6.35
CA GLN A 110 7.46 -29.68 -6.60
C GLN A 110 7.08 -30.55 -5.40
N GLN A 111 7.57 -30.20 -4.20
CA GLN A 111 7.38 -31.00 -3.00
C GLN A 111 7.44 -30.17 -1.72
N PHE A 112 6.74 -30.67 -0.69
CA PHE A 112 6.87 -30.25 0.70
C PHE A 112 7.49 -31.39 1.49
N LYS A 113 8.59 -31.12 2.19
CA LYS A 113 9.28 -32.10 3.02
C LYS A 113 9.36 -31.60 4.46
N PRO A 114 8.69 -32.27 5.43
CA PRO A 114 8.83 -31.93 6.84
C PRO A 114 10.28 -32.07 7.32
N MET A 115 10.79 -31.06 8.03
CA MET A 115 12.18 -31.00 8.46
C MET A 115 12.37 -31.23 9.96
N ASN A 116 11.29 -31.47 10.70
CA ASN A 116 11.32 -31.84 12.10
C ASN A 116 11.67 -33.32 12.28
N ARG A 117 12.50 -33.66 13.28
CA ARG A 117 12.86 -35.05 13.62
C ARG A 117 11.69 -35.79 14.24
N THR A 118 10.91 -35.11 15.06
CA THR A 118 9.70 -35.67 15.67
C THR A 118 8.45 -35.18 14.94
N SER A 119 7.42 -36.03 14.89
CA SER A 119 6.11 -35.65 14.33
C SER A 119 5.31 -34.73 15.26
N GLN A 120 5.81 -34.45 16.46
CA GLN A 120 5.13 -33.62 17.46
C GLN A 120 5.39 -32.13 17.25
N ASN A 121 6.54 -31.77 16.69
CA ASN A 121 6.90 -30.38 16.41
C ASN A 121 6.72 -30.10 14.92
N ASP A 122 5.75 -29.25 14.57
CA ASP A 122 5.54 -28.80 13.20
C ASP A 122 6.02 -27.36 13.09
N THR A 123 7.34 -27.20 12.96
CA THR A 123 8.00 -25.89 12.97
C THR A 123 8.81 -25.62 11.71
N ALA A 124 9.07 -26.63 10.88
CA ALA A 124 9.92 -26.47 9.72
C ALA A 124 9.50 -27.37 8.54
N THR A 125 9.39 -26.78 7.35
CA THR A 125 9.12 -27.49 6.10
C THR A 125 10.08 -26.99 5.01
N LEU A 126 10.77 -27.91 4.34
CA LEU A 126 11.54 -27.62 3.14
C LEU A 126 10.61 -27.68 1.92
N VAL A 127 10.56 -26.59 1.16
CA VAL A 127 9.77 -26.47 -0.06
C VAL A 127 10.71 -26.46 -1.24
N SER A 128 10.54 -27.41 -2.16
CA SER A 128 11.28 -27.44 -3.43
C SER A 128 10.40 -26.93 -4.56
N PHE A 129 10.99 -26.18 -5.47
CA PHE A 129 10.35 -25.59 -6.64
C PHE A 129 11.01 -26.12 -7.92
N TYR A 130 10.29 -26.12 -9.03
CA TYR A 130 10.91 -26.38 -10.33
C TYR A 130 11.81 -25.21 -10.75
N GLY A 131 13.10 -25.46 -10.97
CA GLY A 131 14.04 -24.48 -11.50
C GLY A 131 14.51 -23.40 -10.51
N ARG A 132 14.22 -23.53 -9.21
CA ARG A 132 14.60 -22.58 -8.16
C ARG A 132 15.15 -23.30 -6.93
N GLU A 133 16.09 -22.65 -6.23
CA GLU A 133 16.64 -23.12 -4.96
C GLU A 133 15.53 -23.39 -3.92
N PRO A 134 15.61 -24.50 -3.15
CA PRO A 134 14.66 -24.79 -2.09
C PRO A 134 14.58 -23.69 -1.02
N LEU A 135 13.41 -23.54 -0.43
CA LEU A 135 13.17 -22.66 0.72
C LEU A 135 12.88 -23.48 1.97
N LEU A 136 13.62 -23.22 3.05
CA LEU A 136 13.29 -23.72 4.37
C LEU A 136 12.30 -22.76 5.03
N LEU A 137 11.02 -23.12 5.03
CA LEU A 137 9.98 -22.39 5.75
C LEU A 137 10.07 -22.72 7.23
N LEU A 138 10.20 -21.69 8.07
CA LEU A 138 10.14 -21.83 9.52
C LEU A 138 8.89 -21.17 10.09
N LYS A 139 8.29 -21.85 11.06
CA LYS A 139 7.21 -21.32 11.87
C LYS A 139 7.78 -20.29 12.84
N ALA A 140 7.23 -19.08 12.76
CA ALA A 140 7.56 -18.01 13.67
C ALA A 140 6.72 -18.13 14.95
N GLU A 141 7.39 -18.24 16.09
CA GLU A 141 6.82 -17.95 17.40
C GLU A 141 6.97 -16.44 17.63
N ILE A 142 5.85 -15.74 17.53
CA ILE A 142 5.86 -14.28 17.56
C ILE A 142 5.50 -13.84 18.97
N ASP A 143 6.44 -13.17 19.62
CA ASP A 143 6.21 -12.52 20.90
C ASP A 143 6.29 -11.01 20.73
N ARG A 144 5.47 -10.26 21.46
CA ARG A 144 5.42 -8.81 21.32
C ARG A 144 5.88 -8.12 22.60
N LEU A 145 6.84 -7.22 22.44
CA LEU A 145 7.28 -6.32 23.50
C LEU A 145 6.43 -5.04 23.60
N ASN A 146 6.09 -4.38 22.47
CA ASN A 146 5.32 -3.12 22.48
C ASN A 146 4.67 -2.78 21.10
N GLU A 147 3.92 -1.67 21.01
CA GLU A 147 3.18 -1.23 19.80
C GLU A 147 3.98 -1.05 18.51
N GLN A 148 5.31 -1.02 18.57
CA GLN A 148 6.17 -0.73 17.42
C GLN A 148 7.37 -1.70 17.30
N LYS A 149 7.41 -2.73 18.14
CA LYS A 149 8.48 -3.73 18.21
C LYS A 149 7.88 -5.13 18.35
N ILE A 150 8.25 -6.01 17.41
CA ILE A 150 7.82 -7.42 17.36
C ILE A 150 9.07 -8.29 17.49
N GLU A 151 9.09 -9.21 18.45
CA GLU A 151 10.11 -10.24 18.56
C GLU A 151 9.63 -11.52 17.88
N ILE A 152 10.53 -12.17 17.18
CA ILE A 152 10.24 -13.32 16.35
C ILE A 152 11.25 -14.39 16.72
N LEU A 153 10.78 -15.43 17.38
CA LEU A 153 11.56 -16.60 17.76
C LEU A 153 11.33 -17.70 16.71
N LEU A 154 12.40 -18.25 16.19
CA LEU A 154 12.37 -19.40 15.29
C LEU A 154 12.98 -20.58 16.04
N ASN A 155 12.14 -21.51 16.48
CA ASN A 155 12.62 -22.73 17.12
C ASN A 155 13.24 -23.67 16.07
N ILE A 156 14.50 -24.04 16.30
CA ILE A 156 15.30 -24.91 15.42
C ILE A 156 15.81 -26.18 16.13
N ASP A 157 15.43 -26.41 17.39
CA ASP A 157 15.91 -27.54 18.20
C ASP A 157 15.66 -28.90 17.54
N ASP A 158 14.47 -29.07 16.96
CA ASP A 158 14.03 -30.35 16.41
C ASP A 158 14.34 -30.51 14.91
N LEU A 159 15.20 -29.65 14.37
CA LEU A 159 15.46 -29.60 12.93
C LEU A 159 16.43 -30.73 12.51
N LYS A 160 16.14 -31.38 11.38
CA LYS A 160 17.05 -32.33 10.72
C LYS A 160 18.19 -31.61 10.02
N HIS A 161 19.11 -31.04 10.81
CA HIS A 161 20.21 -30.23 10.29
C HIS A 161 21.01 -30.96 9.20
N GLU A 162 21.23 -32.27 9.35
CA GLU A 162 21.92 -33.12 8.39
C GLU A 162 21.33 -33.05 6.97
N GLU A 163 20.01 -32.86 6.82
CA GLU A 163 19.30 -32.80 5.54
C GLU A 163 19.25 -31.39 4.92
N ILE A 164 19.77 -30.37 5.61
CA ILE A 164 19.80 -29.00 5.13
C ILE A 164 21.04 -28.77 4.27
N GLU A 165 20.84 -28.23 3.07
CA GLU A 165 21.88 -27.78 2.14
C GLU A 165 22.66 -26.58 2.71
N ASP A 166 23.93 -26.44 2.34
CA ASP A 166 24.79 -25.33 2.76
C ASP A 166 25.26 -24.55 1.52
N PRO A 167 24.88 -23.25 1.37
CA PRO A 167 24.01 -22.47 2.25
C PRO A 167 22.52 -22.77 2.05
N CYS A 168 21.70 -22.47 3.06
CA CYS A 168 20.24 -22.64 2.99
C CYS A 168 19.50 -21.30 2.86
N ASN A 169 18.41 -21.26 2.10
CA ASN A 169 17.50 -20.12 2.07
C ASN A 169 16.39 -20.32 3.11
N LEU A 170 16.50 -19.66 4.26
CA LEU A 170 15.46 -19.63 5.28
C LEU A 170 14.43 -18.55 4.92
N TYR A 171 13.15 -18.89 5.07
CA TYR A 171 12.05 -17.96 4.89
C TYR A 171 11.06 -18.04 6.05
N LEU A 172 10.62 -16.88 6.51
CA LEU A 172 9.53 -16.75 7.47
C LEU A 172 8.60 -15.62 7.03
N ARG A 173 7.33 -15.70 7.39
CA ARG A 173 6.35 -14.67 7.08
C ARG A 173 5.24 -14.61 8.11
N PHE A 174 4.83 -13.40 8.44
CA PHE A 174 3.77 -13.11 9.38
C PHE A 174 3.07 -11.82 9.00
N ARG A 175 1.87 -11.62 9.53
CA ARG A 175 1.10 -10.39 9.32
C ARG A 175 0.52 -9.88 10.62
N TYR A 176 0.21 -8.59 10.64
CA TYR A 176 -0.50 -7.95 11.75
C TYR A 176 -1.42 -6.85 11.24
N LYS A 177 -2.46 -6.53 12.01
CA LYS A 177 -3.31 -5.38 11.74
C LYS A 177 -2.72 -4.12 12.35
N SER A 178 -2.90 -3.02 11.63
CA SER A 178 -2.53 -1.68 12.06
C SER A 178 -3.66 -0.69 11.77
N SER A 179 -3.61 0.46 12.43
CA SER A 179 -4.55 1.54 12.20
C SER A 179 -4.16 2.37 10.97
N LEU A 180 -5.17 2.78 10.19
CA LEU A 180 -5.01 3.77 9.12
C LEU A 180 -4.53 5.15 9.64
N LYS A 181 -4.57 5.38 10.96
CA LYS A 181 -4.08 6.62 11.61
C LYS A 181 -2.57 6.61 11.92
N SER A 182 -1.80 5.68 11.33
CA SER A 182 -0.34 5.70 11.48
C SER A 182 0.25 7.02 10.98
N LYS A 183 1.25 7.56 11.69
CA LYS A 183 1.94 8.80 11.32
C LYS A 183 2.67 8.71 9.97
N ASN A 184 2.98 7.49 9.52
CA ASN A 184 3.60 7.21 8.24
C ASN A 184 2.58 7.12 7.09
N ILE A 185 1.29 7.31 7.38
CA ILE A 185 0.22 7.38 6.40
C ILE A 185 -0.47 8.73 6.54
N CYS A 186 -0.41 9.54 5.49
CA CYS A 186 -1.15 10.79 5.44
C CYS A 186 -2.36 10.62 4.53
N ILE A 187 -3.56 10.68 5.10
CA ILE A 187 -4.80 10.71 4.33
C ILE A 187 -5.28 12.15 4.31
N SER A 188 -5.16 12.83 3.17
CA SER A 188 -5.72 14.16 3.01
C SER A 188 -7.23 14.00 2.81
N GLN A 189 -8.00 14.25 3.88
CA GLN A 189 -9.46 14.39 3.79
C GLN A 189 -9.87 15.84 3.50
N ASP A 190 -8.94 16.66 2.99
CA ASP A 190 -9.24 18.03 2.67
C ASP A 190 -10.40 18.07 1.67
N GLY A 191 -11.39 18.93 1.93
CA GLY A 191 -12.62 19.09 1.16
C GLY A 191 -12.47 19.45 -0.33
N GLY A 192 -11.29 19.26 -0.92
CA GLY A 192 -11.02 19.36 -2.36
C GLY A 192 -11.67 18.24 -3.16
N PHE A 193 -11.39 18.23 -4.48
CA PHE A 193 -12.05 17.37 -5.47
C PHE A 193 -11.64 15.88 -5.40
N SER A 194 -10.55 15.59 -4.70
CA SER A 194 -10.02 14.25 -4.52
C SER A 194 -9.54 14.03 -3.10
N ASP A 195 -9.54 12.77 -2.68
CA ASP A 195 -8.89 12.29 -1.47
C ASP A 195 -7.53 11.70 -1.85
N ASN A 196 -6.47 12.15 -1.21
CA ASN A 196 -5.13 11.58 -1.39
C ASN A 196 -4.75 10.74 -0.20
N ILE A 197 -4.01 9.66 -0.46
CA ILE A 197 -3.31 8.90 0.55
C ILE A 197 -1.84 8.83 0.19
N PHE A 198 -0.98 9.14 1.15
CA PHE A 198 0.47 9.07 1.04
C PHE A 198 1.02 8.07 2.03
N TYR A 199 1.92 7.24 1.57
CA TYR A 199 2.70 6.28 2.36
C TYR A 199 4.14 6.76 2.40
N ASP A 200 4.67 6.98 3.61
CA ASP A 200 6.09 7.26 3.83
C ASP A 200 6.76 6.02 4.44
N ILE A 201 7.48 5.28 3.60
CA ILE A 201 8.13 4.02 3.96
C ILE A 201 9.64 4.26 4.07
N ARG A 202 10.16 4.08 5.28
CA ARG A 202 11.57 4.24 5.62
C ARG A 202 12.08 2.90 6.14
N PHE A 203 13.27 2.49 5.71
CA PHE A 203 13.93 1.27 6.17
C PHE A 203 15.37 1.59 6.59
N ASN A 204 15.80 1.07 7.74
CA ASN A 204 17.12 1.29 8.32
C ASN A 204 17.50 2.78 8.48
N GLU A 205 16.53 3.70 8.55
CA GLU A 205 16.78 5.10 8.82
C GLU A 205 16.96 5.30 10.33
N MET A 206 18.21 5.18 10.78
CA MET A 206 18.60 5.18 12.20
C MET A 206 18.09 6.41 12.97
N ARG A 207 17.95 7.56 12.31
CA ARG A 207 17.43 8.79 12.94
C ARG A 207 15.95 8.70 13.31
N LEU A 208 15.25 7.68 12.82
CA LEU A 208 13.81 7.46 12.98
C LEU A 208 13.51 6.21 13.81
N LEU A 209 14.50 5.66 14.51
CA LEU A 209 14.38 4.51 15.41
C LEU A 209 14.45 4.96 16.89
N PRO A 210 14.01 4.13 17.85
CA PRO A 210 14.01 4.48 19.27
C PRO A 210 15.41 4.85 19.77
N ILE A 211 15.52 6.03 20.39
CA ILE A 211 16.81 6.62 20.78
C ILE A 211 17.48 5.77 21.87
N ASN A 212 16.69 5.25 22.81
CA ASN A 212 17.15 4.44 23.93
C ASN A 212 17.71 3.06 23.50
N GLU A 213 17.31 2.55 22.34
CA GLU A 213 17.76 1.26 21.80
C GLU A 213 18.79 1.41 20.66
N LEU A 214 19.11 2.65 20.25
CA LEU A 214 19.85 2.92 19.02
C LEU A 214 21.21 2.21 18.94
N THR A 215 21.97 2.19 20.04
CA THR A 215 23.27 1.49 20.08
C THR A 215 23.13 -0.02 19.85
N ASN A 216 22.09 -0.62 20.43
CA ASN A 216 21.80 -2.05 20.25
C ASN A 216 21.36 -2.33 18.81
N ILE A 217 20.47 -1.49 18.29
CA ILE A 217 19.99 -1.56 16.90
C ILE A 217 21.17 -1.44 15.93
N GLN A 218 22.05 -0.45 16.10
CA GLN A 218 23.19 -0.24 15.20
C GLN A 218 24.13 -1.44 15.10
N ARG A 219 24.28 -2.21 16.20
CA ARG A 219 25.14 -3.41 16.21
C ARG A 219 24.48 -4.62 15.56
N ASN A 220 23.17 -4.73 15.69
CA ASN A 220 22.42 -5.94 15.37
C ASN A 220 21.52 -5.83 14.14
N CYS A 221 21.41 -4.62 13.56
CA CYS A 221 20.54 -4.35 12.42
C CYS A 221 21.11 -4.95 11.13
N LEU A 222 20.24 -5.65 10.40
CA LEU A 222 20.56 -6.30 9.15
C LEU A 222 20.43 -5.33 7.97
N GLY A 223 21.39 -5.41 7.04
CA GLY A 223 21.22 -4.91 5.69
C GLY A 223 20.06 -5.62 4.97
N VAL A 224 19.49 -4.99 3.95
CA VAL A 224 18.50 -5.65 3.08
C VAL A 224 19.00 -5.53 1.65
N ASP A 225 19.22 -6.64 0.98
CA ASP A 225 19.79 -6.66 -0.37
C ASP A 225 18.72 -6.27 -1.40
N ASP A 226 17.56 -6.93 -1.35
CA ASP A 226 16.37 -6.56 -2.13
C ASP A 226 15.16 -6.31 -1.21
N LEU A 227 14.62 -5.09 -1.26
CA LEU A 227 13.38 -4.70 -0.59
C LEU A 227 12.22 -4.66 -1.61
N TYR A 228 11.20 -5.48 -1.38
CA TYR A 228 9.99 -5.59 -2.18
C TYR A 228 8.85 -4.90 -1.43
N ILE A 229 8.30 -3.82 -1.98
CA ILE A 229 7.18 -3.10 -1.37
C ILE A 229 5.95 -3.26 -2.25
N PHE A 230 4.88 -3.77 -1.67
CA PHE A 230 3.58 -3.92 -2.31
C PHE A 230 2.56 -3.06 -1.56
N ILE A 231 1.93 -2.13 -2.28
CA ILE A 231 0.78 -1.39 -1.76
C ILE A 231 -0.46 -1.92 -2.48
N ILE A 232 -1.39 -2.47 -1.70
CA ILE A 232 -2.54 -3.19 -2.20
C ILE A 232 -3.79 -2.47 -1.71
N GLN A 233 -4.60 -1.96 -2.64
CA GLN A 233 -5.76 -1.13 -2.32
C GLN A 233 -6.92 -1.43 -3.28
N GLU A 234 -8.11 -0.96 -2.94
CA GLU A 234 -9.27 -1.06 -3.83
C GLU A 234 -9.01 -0.33 -5.17
N PHE A 235 -9.54 -0.90 -6.26
CA PHE A 235 -9.30 -0.42 -7.63
C PHE A 235 -9.71 1.05 -7.89
N ASP A 236 -10.50 1.67 -7.02
CA ASP A 236 -11.05 3.00 -7.25
C ASP A 236 -10.08 4.18 -7.03
N ARG A 237 -8.82 3.90 -6.67
CA ARG A 237 -7.75 4.87 -6.49
C ARG A 237 -6.77 4.85 -7.66
N LYS A 238 -6.50 6.02 -8.23
CA LYS A 238 -5.44 6.20 -9.23
C LYS A 238 -4.11 6.45 -8.54
N ILE A 239 -3.04 5.87 -9.07
CA ILE A 239 -1.68 6.19 -8.63
C ILE A 239 -1.32 7.63 -9.05
N THR A 240 -0.71 8.37 -8.13
CA THR A 240 -0.20 9.74 -8.36
C THR A 240 1.25 9.89 -7.92
N THR A 241 1.96 8.77 -7.76
CA THR A 241 3.33 8.74 -7.25
C THR A 241 4.29 9.50 -8.16
N TYR A 242 5.29 10.13 -7.56
CA TYR A 242 6.43 10.76 -8.25
C TYR A 242 7.68 9.87 -8.27
N GLU A 243 7.60 8.66 -7.70
CA GLU A 243 8.66 7.65 -7.73
C GLU A 243 8.78 7.09 -9.15
N LYS A 244 9.98 7.16 -9.73
CA LYS A 244 10.24 6.72 -11.11
C LYS A 244 10.37 5.19 -11.22
N ASP A 245 10.48 4.50 -10.09
CA ASP A 245 10.93 3.11 -10.02
C ASP A 245 9.76 2.13 -9.73
N LEU A 246 8.52 2.50 -10.10
CA LEU A 246 7.39 1.57 -10.07
C LEU A 246 7.64 0.45 -11.10
N GLU A 247 7.78 -0.78 -10.62
CA GLU A 247 8.12 -1.93 -11.46
C GLU A 247 6.89 -2.46 -12.21
N TYR A 248 5.77 -2.68 -11.52
CA TYR A 248 4.53 -3.08 -12.17
C TYR A 248 3.25 -2.76 -11.39
N ILE A 249 2.12 -2.82 -12.10
CA ILE A 249 0.76 -2.72 -11.58
C ILE A 249 0.00 -3.99 -11.97
N ARG A 250 -0.65 -4.66 -11.01
CA ARG A 250 -1.41 -5.90 -11.27
C ARG A 250 -2.80 -5.85 -10.62
N PHE A 251 -3.81 -6.30 -11.36
CA PHE A 251 -5.15 -6.55 -10.82
C PHE A 251 -5.15 -7.82 -9.99
N LEU A 252 -5.78 -7.74 -8.82
CA LEU A 252 -5.90 -8.83 -7.88
C LEU A 252 -7.37 -9.19 -7.75
N GLU A 253 -7.75 -10.24 -8.46
CA GLU A 253 -9.09 -10.82 -8.40
C GLU A 253 -9.28 -11.49 -7.04
N LYS A 254 -10.36 -11.11 -6.36
CA LYS A 254 -10.66 -11.55 -4.99
C LYS A 254 -10.67 -13.07 -4.83
N GLU A 255 -11.19 -13.78 -5.83
CA GLU A 255 -11.40 -15.23 -5.79
C GLU A 255 -10.08 -16.00 -5.56
N HIS A 256 -8.97 -15.50 -6.10
CA HIS A 256 -7.66 -16.15 -5.99
C HIS A 256 -6.96 -15.89 -4.65
N PHE A 257 -7.31 -14.81 -3.95
CA PHE A 257 -6.64 -14.38 -2.72
C PHE A 257 -7.49 -14.55 -1.45
N GLY A 258 -8.76 -14.90 -1.57
CA GLY A 258 -9.64 -15.13 -0.43
C GLY A 258 -9.25 -16.30 0.47
N SER A 259 -8.46 -17.26 -0.02
CA SER A 259 -7.84 -18.32 0.78
C SER A 259 -6.64 -17.80 1.58
N TYR A 260 -5.85 -16.90 0.98
CA TYR A 260 -4.68 -16.28 1.60
C TYR A 260 -5.06 -15.25 2.67
N LEU A 261 -6.04 -14.39 2.39
CA LEU A 261 -6.47 -13.31 3.26
C LEU A 261 -7.99 -13.34 3.45
N LYS A 262 -8.44 -13.92 4.57
CA LYS A 262 -9.86 -14.17 4.85
C LYS A 262 -10.68 -12.88 4.98
N GLU A 263 -10.05 -11.78 5.37
CA GLU A 263 -10.67 -10.45 5.46
C GLU A 263 -11.22 -9.96 4.13
N LEU A 264 -10.69 -10.43 3.01
CA LEU A 264 -11.18 -10.06 1.68
C LEU A 264 -12.58 -10.64 1.42
N LYS A 265 -12.99 -11.71 2.10
CA LYS A 265 -14.28 -12.37 1.86
C LYS A 265 -15.47 -11.43 2.04
N SER A 266 -15.41 -10.50 2.99
CA SER A 266 -16.49 -9.53 3.28
C SER A 266 -16.45 -8.26 2.42
N ILE A 267 -15.40 -8.08 1.60
CA ILE A 267 -15.22 -6.90 0.75
C ILE A 267 -15.63 -7.24 -0.67
N ASN A 268 -16.49 -6.44 -1.29
CA ASN A 268 -17.02 -6.72 -2.63
C ASN A 268 -16.18 -6.13 -3.77
N ASN A 269 -15.15 -5.36 -3.45
CA ASN A 269 -14.33 -4.67 -4.43
C ASN A 269 -13.09 -5.50 -4.79
N ASP A 270 -12.69 -5.46 -6.06
CA ASP A 270 -11.39 -5.96 -6.50
C ASP A 270 -10.26 -5.04 -6.05
N PHE A 271 -9.06 -5.62 -6.00
CA PHE A 271 -7.86 -4.95 -5.53
C PHE A 271 -6.89 -4.72 -6.67
N ILE A 272 -6.04 -3.72 -6.50
CA ILE A 272 -4.93 -3.40 -7.38
C ILE A 272 -3.65 -3.37 -6.54
N ILE A 273 -2.62 -4.02 -7.06
CA ILE A 273 -1.29 -4.09 -6.46
C ILE A 273 -0.39 -3.12 -7.20
N TYR A 274 0.31 -2.28 -6.44
CA TYR A 274 1.43 -1.47 -6.89
C TYR A 274 2.70 -2.01 -6.27
N TYR A 275 3.72 -2.27 -7.09
CA TYR A 275 4.93 -2.96 -6.66
C TYR A 275 6.20 -2.18 -7.00
N TRP A 276 7.11 -2.11 -6.01
CA TRP A 276 8.45 -1.55 -6.14
C TRP A 276 9.50 -2.57 -5.70
N LYS A 277 10.60 -2.65 -6.46
CA LYS A 277 11.81 -3.35 -6.08
C LYS A 277 12.92 -2.35 -5.81
N ILE A 278 13.39 -2.26 -4.57
CA ILE A 278 14.46 -1.35 -4.20
C ILE A 278 15.69 -2.17 -3.81
N LYS A 279 16.81 -1.94 -4.50
CA LYS A 279 18.10 -2.55 -4.16
C LYS A 279 18.73 -1.80 -2.98
N GLY A 280 18.98 -2.52 -1.90
CA GLY A 280 19.65 -2.00 -0.71
C GLY A 280 21.12 -2.37 -0.66
N GLY A 281 21.54 -3.02 0.43
CA GLY A 281 22.93 -3.32 0.77
C GLY A 281 23.47 -2.49 1.92
N PHE A 282 24.78 -2.25 1.92
CA PHE A 282 25.47 -1.45 2.93
C PHE A 282 25.91 -0.10 2.36
N SER A 283 25.99 0.92 3.20
CA SER A 283 26.52 2.22 2.80
C SER A 283 28.05 2.13 2.67
N GLU A 284 28.57 2.50 1.50
CA GLU A 284 29.98 2.82 1.35
C GLU A 284 30.17 4.28 1.82
N ASP A 285 30.65 4.49 3.05
CA ASP A 285 31.07 5.82 3.47
C ASP A 285 32.50 6.08 2.93
N PRO A 286 32.70 7.00 1.97
CA PRO A 286 34.01 7.24 1.37
C PRO A 286 35.01 7.85 2.36
N GLU A 287 34.54 8.55 3.40
CA GLU A 287 35.38 9.29 4.35
C GLU A 287 35.74 8.46 5.61
N ARG A 288 35.10 7.31 5.82
CA ARG A 288 35.35 6.39 6.96
C ARG A 288 36.00 5.07 6.55
N ARG A 289 36.93 5.12 5.59
CA ARG A 289 37.70 3.93 5.12
C ARG A 289 38.58 3.27 6.19
N THR A 290 38.62 3.79 7.42
CA THR A 290 39.44 3.27 8.52
C THR A 290 38.67 2.43 9.54
N THR A 291 37.34 2.30 9.46
CA THR A 291 36.58 1.43 10.37
C THR A 291 35.77 0.38 9.63
N THR A 292 36.03 -0.88 9.99
CA THR A 292 35.44 -2.15 9.51
C THR A 292 33.92 -2.30 9.79
N ILE A 293 33.21 -1.20 10.04
CA ILE A 293 31.81 -1.22 10.46
C ILE A 293 30.93 -1.09 9.21
N GLN A 294 30.32 -2.19 8.79
CA GLN A 294 29.34 -2.22 7.72
C GLN A 294 28.02 -1.64 8.22
N ILE A 295 27.64 -0.46 7.73
CA ILE A 295 26.39 0.21 8.13
C ILE A 295 25.31 -0.12 7.09
N PRO A 296 24.16 -0.69 7.49
CA PRO A 296 23.04 -0.92 6.58
C PRO A 296 22.62 0.37 5.87
N LYS A 297 22.42 0.31 4.55
CA LYS A 297 21.97 1.47 3.76
C LYS A 297 20.54 1.83 4.14
N ALA A 298 20.29 3.11 4.41
CA ALA A 298 18.93 3.62 4.60
C ALA A 298 18.16 3.65 3.27
N ILE A 299 16.93 3.15 3.27
CA ILE A 299 16.04 3.12 2.11
C ILE A 299 14.80 3.97 2.40
N ASN A 300 14.38 4.73 1.40
CA ASN A 300 13.41 5.79 1.51
C ASN A 300 12.47 5.74 0.30
N MET A 301 11.16 5.63 0.54
CA MET A 301 10.15 5.60 -0.52
C MET A 301 8.91 6.38 -0.09
N VAL A 302 8.38 7.21 -0.99
CA VAL A 302 7.10 7.89 -0.79
C VAL A 302 6.14 7.56 -1.92
N ALA A 303 5.03 6.90 -1.60
CA ALA A 303 3.97 6.62 -2.57
C ALA A 303 2.71 7.45 -2.31
N GLY A 304 2.10 8.00 -3.36
CA GLY A 304 0.86 8.78 -3.31
C GLY A 304 -0.22 8.21 -4.22
N PHE A 305 -1.46 8.21 -3.75
CA PHE A 305 -2.62 7.76 -4.51
C PHE A 305 -3.78 8.73 -4.36
N GLU A 306 -4.50 8.98 -5.46
CA GLU A 306 -5.60 9.93 -5.55
C GLU A 306 -6.90 9.23 -5.90
N LYS A 307 -7.97 9.58 -5.18
CA LYS A 307 -9.33 9.15 -5.47
C LYS A 307 -10.22 10.35 -5.70
N GLN A 308 -10.79 10.47 -6.89
CA GLN A 308 -11.75 11.53 -7.17
C GLN A 308 -13.06 11.31 -6.41
N LYS A 309 -13.60 12.36 -5.76
CA LYS A 309 -14.82 12.25 -4.97
C LYS A 309 -16.05 12.01 -5.85
N VAL A 310 -16.94 11.13 -5.38
CA VAL A 310 -18.20 10.78 -6.06
C VAL A 310 -19.06 12.03 -6.30
N SER A 311 -19.10 12.97 -5.34
CA SER A 311 -19.84 14.22 -5.47
C SER A 311 -19.39 15.07 -6.65
N PHE A 312 -18.09 15.04 -6.98
CA PHE A 312 -17.54 15.80 -8.10
C PHE A 312 -17.78 15.10 -9.44
N LYS A 313 -17.71 13.76 -9.50
CA LYS A 313 -18.16 13.00 -10.68
C LYS A 313 -19.62 13.29 -11.02
N GLN A 314 -20.49 13.31 -10.00
CA GLN A 314 -21.91 13.68 -10.15
C GLN A 314 -22.07 15.13 -10.65
N PHE A 315 -21.27 16.07 -10.14
CA PHE A 315 -21.27 17.45 -10.61
C PHE A 315 -20.85 17.56 -12.08
N GLN A 316 -19.75 16.92 -12.49
CA GLN A 316 -19.30 16.91 -13.89
C GLN A 316 -20.35 16.30 -14.83
N ALA A 317 -20.99 15.20 -14.43
CA ALA A 317 -22.09 14.61 -15.18
C ALA A 317 -23.27 15.57 -15.31
N GLY A 318 -23.66 16.26 -14.23
CA GLY A 318 -24.73 17.26 -14.25
C GLY A 318 -24.42 18.44 -15.18
N VAL A 319 -23.18 18.96 -15.15
CA VAL A 319 -22.72 20.00 -16.09
C VAL A 319 -22.78 19.49 -17.53
N LEU A 320 -22.29 18.29 -17.80
CA LEU A 320 -22.30 17.69 -19.14
C LEU A 320 -23.74 17.57 -19.67
N ILE A 321 -24.66 17.05 -18.84
CA ILE A 321 -26.09 16.94 -19.17
C ILE A 321 -26.68 18.32 -19.50
N ASN A 322 -26.32 19.36 -18.73
CA ASN A 322 -26.82 20.72 -18.97
C ASN A 322 -26.30 21.31 -20.28
N VAL A 323 -25.01 21.12 -20.59
CA VAL A 323 -24.40 21.59 -21.84
C VAL A 323 -25.02 20.86 -23.04
N PHE A 324 -25.20 19.53 -22.95
CA PHE A 324 -25.87 18.76 -23.99
C PHE A 324 -27.33 19.18 -24.17
N SER A 325 -28.09 19.35 -23.08
CA SER A 325 -29.49 19.76 -23.14
C SER A 325 -29.64 21.15 -23.77
N ALA A 326 -28.77 22.10 -23.41
CA ALA A 326 -28.74 23.41 -24.03
C ALA A 326 -28.41 23.35 -25.52
N GLY A 327 -27.44 22.52 -25.91
CA GLY A 327 -27.09 22.27 -27.31
C GLY A 327 -28.25 21.69 -28.12
N ILE A 328 -28.99 20.73 -27.56
CA ILE A 328 -30.19 20.16 -28.18
C ILE A 328 -31.26 21.25 -28.37
N ILE A 329 -31.60 22.02 -27.33
CA ILE A 329 -32.59 23.12 -27.44
C ILE A 329 -32.18 24.14 -28.52
N TYR A 330 -30.89 24.51 -28.57
CA TYR A 330 -30.40 25.47 -29.56
C TYR A 330 -30.44 24.90 -30.98
N SER A 331 -30.08 23.62 -31.14
CA SER A 331 -30.16 22.92 -32.43
C SER A 331 -31.60 22.72 -32.90
N ASN A 332 -32.54 22.48 -31.98
CA ASN A 332 -33.96 22.32 -32.29
C ASN A 332 -34.57 23.62 -32.83
N LYS A 333 -34.14 24.77 -32.31
CA LYS A 333 -34.53 26.09 -32.83
C LYS A 333 -34.07 26.32 -34.28
N ILE A 334 -32.84 25.88 -34.61
CA ILE A 334 -32.30 25.93 -35.98
C ILE A 334 -33.06 24.96 -36.89
N PHE A 335 -33.32 23.73 -36.40
CA PHE A 335 -34.05 22.69 -37.14
C PHE A 335 -35.48 23.11 -37.47
N ARG A 336 -36.16 23.76 -36.53
CA ARG A 336 -37.51 24.32 -36.70
C ARG A 336 -37.54 25.38 -37.79
N THR A 337 -36.55 26.27 -37.80
CA THR A 337 -36.40 27.30 -38.84
C THR A 337 -36.21 26.69 -40.24
N TYR A 338 -35.55 25.54 -40.33
CA TYR A 338 -35.31 24.82 -41.58
C TYR A 338 -36.57 24.03 -42.03
N PHE A 339 -37.27 23.40 -41.10
CA PHE A 339 -38.51 22.65 -41.37
C PHE A 339 -39.69 23.55 -41.73
N ASP A 340 -39.80 24.72 -41.10
CA ASP A 340 -40.83 25.72 -41.43
C ASP A 340 -40.73 26.15 -42.91
N LYS A 341 -39.52 26.19 -43.48
CA LYS A 341 -39.30 26.43 -44.91
C LYS A 341 -39.61 25.23 -45.81
N LEU A 342 -39.41 24.00 -45.33
CA LEU A 342 -39.60 22.77 -46.13
C LEU A 342 -41.06 22.35 -46.26
N PHE A 343 -41.91 22.70 -45.27
CA PHE A 343 -43.29 22.21 -45.17
C PHE A 343 -44.35 23.32 -45.26
N GLU A 344 -44.00 24.47 -45.87
CA GLU A 344 -44.85 25.67 -45.98
C GLU A 344 -46.25 25.39 -46.58
N GLY A 345 -46.42 24.30 -47.33
CA GLY A 345 -47.69 23.89 -47.94
C GLY A 345 -48.58 22.92 -47.13
N ASN A 346 -48.10 22.30 -46.03
CA ASN A 346 -48.86 21.25 -45.32
C ASN A 346 -49.12 21.58 -43.84
N LYS A 347 -50.13 22.43 -43.60
CA LYS A 347 -50.47 23.01 -42.29
C LYS A 347 -50.69 21.99 -41.16
N TYR A 348 -51.19 20.79 -41.47
CA TYR A 348 -51.46 19.77 -40.45
C TYR A 348 -50.18 19.11 -39.95
N ILE A 349 -49.30 18.72 -40.87
CA ILE A 349 -47.99 18.13 -40.53
C ILE A 349 -47.15 19.16 -39.78
N LEU A 350 -47.17 20.42 -40.24
CA LEU A 350 -46.47 21.52 -39.58
C LEU A 350 -46.93 21.68 -38.12
N ARG A 351 -48.24 21.70 -37.85
CA ARG A 351 -48.78 21.79 -36.48
C ARG A 351 -48.36 20.61 -35.59
N LEU A 352 -48.35 19.39 -36.11
CA LEU A 352 -47.95 18.21 -35.35
C LEU A 352 -46.45 18.28 -34.97
N ILE A 353 -45.59 18.58 -35.94
CA ILE A 353 -44.14 18.73 -35.73
C ILE A 353 -43.86 19.85 -34.72
N THR A 354 -44.57 20.97 -34.85
CA THR A 354 -44.46 22.11 -33.93
C THR A 354 -44.84 21.73 -32.49
N SER A 355 -45.92 20.96 -32.31
CA SER A 355 -46.37 20.50 -30.99
C SER A 355 -45.38 19.52 -30.35
N ILE A 356 -44.83 18.58 -31.13
CA ILE A 356 -43.82 17.63 -30.65
C ILE A 356 -42.52 18.36 -30.27
N SER A 357 -42.08 19.30 -31.12
CA SER A 357 -40.90 20.13 -30.82
C SER A 357 -41.09 20.92 -29.53
N ASN A 358 -42.24 21.57 -29.34
CA ASN A 358 -42.53 22.32 -28.12
C ASN A 358 -42.52 21.42 -26.88
N LEU A 359 -43.08 20.20 -26.98
CA LEU A 359 -43.08 19.23 -25.88
C LEU A 359 -41.65 18.82 -25.50
N LEU A 360 -40.81 18.53 -26.51
CA LEU A 360 -39.40 18.20 -26.29
C LEU A 360 -38.64 19.37 -25.66
N ASP A 361 -38.84 20.60 -26.14
CA ASP A 361 -38.22 21.80 -25.57
C ASP A 361 -38.60 21.97 -24.09
N ILE A 362 -39.86 21.72 -23.73
CA ILE A 362 -40.34 21.77 -22.33
C ILE A 362 -39.66 20.69 -21.47
N ILE A 363 -39.57 19.46 -21.97
CA ILE A 363 -38.92 18.35 -21.24
C ILE A 363 -37.44 18.65 -21.02
N PHE A 364 -36.72 19.09 -22.04
CA PHE A 364 -35.30 19.45 -21.92
C PHE A 364 -35.08 20.67 -21.03
N PHE A 365 -35.95 21.66 -21.08
CA PHE A 365 -35.90 22.81 -20.18
C PHE A 365 -36.11 22.40 -18.72
N LEU A 366 -37.09 21.52 -18.44
CA LEU A 366 -37.31 20.96 -17.10
C LEU A 366 -36.09 20.18 -16.59
N LEU A 367 -35.52 19.32 -17.42
CA LEU A 367 -34.30 18.57 -17.09
C LEU A 367 -33.12 19.50 -16.79
N PHE A 368 -32.96 20.56 -17.59
CA PHE A 368 -31.96 21.60 -17.36
C PHE A 368 -32.18 22.33 -16.02
N VAL A 369 -33.40 22.78 -15.73
CA VAL A 369 -33.71 23.48 -14.48
C VAL A 369 -33.47 22.59 -13.26
N ILE A 370 -33.91 21.33 -13.29
CA ILE A 370 -33.71 20.37 -12.20
C ILE A 370 -32.21 20.14 -11.96
N SER A 371 -31.44 19.91 -13.02
CA SER A 371 -29.99 19.70 -12.94
C SER A 371 -29.25 20.96 -12.49
N PHE A 372 -29.66 22.14 -12.95
CA PHE A 372 -29.12 23.43 -12.52
C PHE A 372 -29.38 23.68 -11.02
N LEU A 373 -30.62 23.50 -10.56
CA LEU A 373 -30.98 23.65 -9.14
C LEU A 373 -30.21 22.66 -8.26
N TYR A 374 -30.03 21.42 -8.71
CA TYR A 374 -29.19 20.43 -8.03
C TYR A 374 -27.73 20.88 -7.94
N GLY A 375 -27.17 21.41 -9.04
CA GLY A 375 -25.82 21.98 -9.09
C GLY A 375 -25.63 23.15 -8.14
N VAL A 376 -26.57 24.11 -8.12
CA VAL A 376 -26.56 25.27 -7.20
C VAL A 376 -26.66 24.81 -5.75
N ALA A 377 -27.55 23.87 -5.42
CA ALA A 377 -27.70 23.36 -4.06
C ALA A 377 -26.40 22.68 -3.56
N LYS A 378 -25.71 21.92 -4.42
CA LYS A 378 -24.39 21.34 -4.13
C LYS A 378 -23.33 22.43 -3.95
N LEU A 379 -23.30 23.45 -4.80
CA LEU A 379 -22.37 24.57 -4.71
C LEU A 379 -22.57 25.35 -3.41
N VAL A 380 -23.80 25.66 -3.01
CA VAL A 380 -24.11 26.35 -1.75
C VAL A 380 -23.65 25.53 -0.55
N ARG A 381 -23.95 24.23 -0.52
CA ARG A 381 -23.43 23.33 0.54
C ARG A 381 -21.90 23.31 0.57
N PHE A 382 -21.26 23.34 -0.59
CA PHE A 382 -19.81 23.41 -0.74
C PHE A 382 -19.22 24.74 -0.20
N THR A 383 -19.79 25.88 -0.56
CA THR A 383 -19.35 27.20 -0.07
C THR A 383 -19.49 27.29 1.46
N ILE A 384 -20.59 26.79 2.02
CA ILE A 384 -20.79 26.73 3.48
C ILE A 384 -19.72 25.87 4.16
N SER A 385 -19.31 24.75 3.54
CA SER A 385 -18.24 23.89 4.05
C SER A 385 -16.86 24.57 4.06
N LEU A 386 -16.58 25.46 3.09
CA LEU A 386 -15.33 26.23 3.04
C LEU A 386 -15.29 27.31 4.14
N TYR A 387 -16.41 27.98 4.40
CA TYR A 387 -16.50 29.04 5.41
C TYR A 387 -16.50 28.52 6.86
N LYS A 388 -16.85 27.26 7.10
CA LYS A 388 -16.85 26.65 8.44
C LYS A 388 -15.48 26.17 8.94
N LYS A 389 -14.39 26.30 8.16
CA LYS A 389 -13.03 26.01 8.66
C LYS A 389 -12.47 27.25 9.39
N PRO A 390 -12.26 27.23 10.72
CA PRO A 390 -11.58 28.31 11.41
C PRO A 390 -10.05 28.17 11.23
N ASN A 391 -9.38 29.32 11.01
CA ASN A 391 -7.92 29.53 11.04
C ASN A 391 -7.09 29.07 9.83
N PHE A 392 -7.14 29.84 8.74
CA PHE A 392 -6.00 30.00 7.83
C PHE A 392 -5.25 31.29 8.20
N LYS A 393 -4.20 31.19 9.04
CA LYS A 393 -3.24 32.30 9.24
C LYS A 393 -2.16 32.20 8.17
N PHE A 394 -2.14 33.16 7.25
CA PHE A 394 -0.98 33.42 6.40
C PHE A 394 0.16 34.01 7.26
N SER A 395 1.33 33.37 7.26
CA SER A 395 2.57 34.04 7.67
C SER A 395 3.59 34.01 6.53
N PHE A 396 3.88 35.20 6.01
CA PHE A 396 5.08 35.50 5.25
C PHE A 396 6.24 35.66 6.23
N ARG A 397 7.38 35.00 6.01
CA ARG A 397 8.69 35.55 6.36
C ARG A 397 9.79 34.96 5.48
N ARG A 398 10.69 35.87 5.09
CA ARG A 398 11.82 35.77 4.15
C ARG A 398 12.96 34.93 4.74
N TRP A 399 13.60 34.18 3.82
CA TRP A 399 14.92 33.50 3.81
C TRP A 399 15.41 32.84 5.10
#